data_AF-A0A2N6T386-F1
#
_entry.id   AF-A0A2N6T386-F1
#
_cell.length_a   1.000
_cell.length_b   1.000
_cell.length_c   1.000
_cell.angle_alpha   90.00
_cell.angle_beta   90.00
_cell.angle_gamma   90.00
#
_symmetry.space_group_name_H-M   'P 1'
#
loop_
_entity.id
_entity.type
_entity.pdbx_description
1 polymer ?
#
loop_
_entity_poly.entity_id
_entity_poly.type
_entity_poly.pdbx_seq_one_letter_code
_entity_poly.pdbx_strand_id
1 'polypeptide(L)'
;MTFLLNPTGLDIRCLPNGGQVRALIKVNTTQEIARVQLPNGQEFPIPAFPATAVDEIVSNAFAHRDWGATTAIVVDQSPTSLTVWSPGGFPVGVAEEKILTTQSIPRNPVLMAALRQLGLAEESSRGFDRMWVSMLSSGRQAPSLNANGPFVEVTLPSGSVDSGFIRALYLLRIEFGESIFDSVNGLLVTRHLANNQILMTSTAARLMQVSDAQAQETLAWYSSQGFLEQLRDAPEWTLSARARAAFDGETSTVVSSVTTEDWVLAQLREGKSLNAREVADELGVEREAVSRLLRHLRDVGKAKIAGDSPTRGPSVRWVSS
;
A
#
# COMPACT_ATOMS: atom_id res chain seq x y z
N MET A 1 20.78 -30.95 -4.27
CA MET A 1 20.66 -30.28 -2.96
C MET A 1 21.82 -29.31 -2.88
N THR A 2 21.62 -28.07 -3.32
CA THR A 2 22.70 -27.09 -3.47
C THR A 2 22.35 -25.88 -2.62
N PHE A 3 23.27 -25.54 -1.73
CA PHE A 3 23.17 -24.44 -0.79
C PHE A 3 23.80 -23.20 -1.42
N LEU A 4 23.11 -22.06 -1.38
CA LEU A 4 23.74 -20.75 -1.55
C LEU A 4 23.39 -19.89 -0.34
N LEU A 5 24.41 -19.30 0.25
CA LEU A 5 24.39 -18.47 1.46
C LEU A 5 24.21 -17.01 1.05
N ASN A 6 23.46 -16.22 1.84
CA ASN A 6 23.57 -14.76 1.85
C ASN A 6 23.78 -14.30 3.31
N PRO A 7 24.74 -13.40 3.64
CA PRO A 7 25.23 -13.24 5.01
C PRO A 7 24.37 -12.41 5.98
N THR A 8 23.15 -11.99 5.63
CA THR A 8 22.38 -11.05 6.47
C THR A 8 20.88 -11.35 6.62
N GLY A 9 20.37 -12.47 6.10
CA GLY A 9 18.94 -12.81 6.14
C GLY A 9 18.70 -14.11 6.91
N LEU A 10 17.66 -14.14 7.76
CA LEU A 10 17.28 -15.34 8.51
C LEU A 10 16.68 -16.37 7.53
N ASP A 11 17.43 -17.43 7.25
CA ASP A 11 17.10 -18.43 6.22
C ASP A 11 16.12 -19.48 6.77
N ILE A 12 14.81 -19.29 6.54
CA ILE A 12 13.78 -20.29 6.93
C ILE A 12 13.71 -21.38 5.85
N ARG A 13 14.70 -22.28 5.82
CA ARG A 13 14.62 -23.51 5.01
C ARG A 13 13.84 -24.58 5.74
N CYS A 14 12.74 -25.03 5.12
CA CYS A 14 11.94 -26.22 5.43
C CYS A 14 12.25 -26.86 6.80
N LEU A 15 11.67 -26.27 7.85
CA LEU A 15 11.73 -26.88 9.17
C LEU A 15 10.73 -28.05 9.21
N PRO A 16 11.08 -29.18 9.84
CA PRO A 16 10.24 -30.38 9.90
C PRO A 16 8.96 -30.21 10.74
N ASN A 17 8.69 -29.01 11.28
CA ASN A 17 7.56 -28.75 12.16
C ASN A 17 6.99 -27.33 11.97
N GLY A 18 5.72 -27.21 11.56
CA GLY A 18 5.05 -25.93 11.28
C GLY A 18 5.03 -24.96 12.48
N GLY A 19 5.11 -25.49 13.71
CA GLY A 19 5.21 -24.67 14.92
C GLY A 19 6.51 -23.85 15.02
N GLN A 20 7.63 -24.37 14.51
CA GLN A 20 8.91 -23.66 14.54
C GLN A 20 8.99 -22.54 13.51
N VAL A 21 8.39 -22.72 12.32
CA VAL A 21 8.30 -21.65 11.30
C VAL A 21 7.45 -20.49 11.82
N ARG A 22 6.27 -20.78 12.38
CA ARG A 22 5.42 -19.76 13.01
C ARG A 22 6.12 -19.04 14.15
N ALA A 23 6.87 -19.76 14.98
CA ALA A 23 7.63 -19.15 16.08
C ALA A 23 8.71 -18.18 15.57
N LEU A 24 9.48 -18.56 14.55
CA LEU A 24 10.53 -17.71 13.98
C LEU A 24 9.98 -16.46 13.29
N ILE A 25 8.90 -16.61 12.52
CA ILE A 25 8.20 -15.47 11.93
C ILE A 25 7.68 -14.55 13.05
N LYS A 26 7.05 -15.12 14.08
CA LYS A 26 6.45 -14.35 15.19
C LYS A 26 7.48 -13.51 15.94
N VAL A 27 8.66 -14.06 16.25
CA VAL A 27 9.71 -13.35 17.01
C VAL A 27 10.09 -12.02 16.33
N ASN A 28 10.19 -12.02 15.00
CA ASN A 28 10.63 -10.84 14.25
C ASN A 28 9.47 -9.98 13.74
N THR A 29 8.23 -10.50 13.70
CA THR A 29 7.05 -9.72 13.27
C THR A 29 6.36 -8.99 14.41
N THR A 30 6.42 -9.52 15.65
CA THR A 30 5.72 -8.91 16.79
C THR A 30 6.51 -7.81 17.51
N GLN A 31 7.74 -7.53 17.08
CA GLN A 31 8.51 -6.42 17.63
C GLN A 31 7.73 -5.11 17.46
N GLU A 32 7.50 -4.38 18.55
CA GLU A 32 6.87 -3.06 18.51
C GLU A 32 7.81 -2.07 17.82
N ILE A 33 7.35 -1.42 16.75
CA ILE A 33 8.15 -0.42 16.00
C ILE A 33 7.61 1.00 16.15
N ALA A 34 6.36 1.15 16.59
CA ALA A 34 5.75 2.44 16.87
C ALA A 34 4.62 2.28 17.90
N ARG A 35 4.20 3.40 18.48
CA ARG A 35 3.03 3.48 19.37
C ARG A 35 2.17 4.66 18.94
N VAL A 36 0.87 4.41 18.77
CA VAL A 36 -0.08 5.44 18.34
C VAL A 36 -1.04 5.73 19.48
N GLN A 37 -1.12 7.00 19.84
CA GLN A 37 -2.14 7.51 20.76
C GLN A 37 -3.36 7.95 19.95
N LEU A 38 -4.53 7.38 20.27
CA LEU A 38 -5.79 7.77 19.67
C LEU A 38 -6.39 9.00 20.36
N PRO A 39 -7.29 9.75 19.70
CA PRO A 39 -7.97 10.91 20.28
C PRO A 39 -8.72 10.62 21.60
N ASN A 40 -9.13 9.37 21.85
CA ASN A 40 -9.76 8.97 23.10
C ASN A 40 -8.75 8.73 24.26
N GLY A 41 -7.47 9.00 24.04
CA GLY A 41 -6.39 8.83 25.02
C GLY A 41 -5.81 7.41 25.11
N GLN A 42 -6.35 6.44 24.38
CA GLN A 42 -5.81 5.08 24.36
C GLN A 42 -4.53 5.02 23.51
N GLU A 43 -3.55 4.24 23.97
CA GLU A 43 -2.33 3.95 23.22
C GLU A 43 -2.33 2.52 22.71
N PHE A 44 -1.92 2.34 21.45
CA PHE A 44 -1.82 1.03 20.82
C PHE A 44 -0.40 0.78 20.28
N PRO A 45 0.23 -0.35 20.65
CA PRO A 45 1.51 -0.74 20.08
C PRO A 45 1.30 -1.20 18.63
N ILE A 46 2.20 -0.77 17.74
CA ILE A 46 2.19 -1.16 16.33
C ILE A 46 3.35 -2.14 16.10
N PRO A 47 3.04 -3.42 15.77
CA PRO A 47 4.07 -4.40 15.48
C PRO A 47 4.77 -4.11 14.14
N ALA A 48 5.96 -4.68 13.95
CA ALA A 48 6.75 -4.59 12.73
C ALA A 48 5.92 -5.03 11.51
N PHE A 49 5.11 -6.08 11.67
CA PHE A 49 4.14 -6.54 10.68
C PHE A 49 2.81 -6.91 11.35
N PRO A 50 1.66 -6.55 10.78
CA PRO A 50 0.36 -6.97 11.31
C PRO A 50 0.22 -8.50 11.28
N ALA A 51 -0.12 -9.11 12.42
CA ALA A 51 -0.23 -10.57 12.54
C ALA A 51 -1.21 -11.17 11.52
N THR A 52 -2.36 -10.52 11.29
CA THR A 52 -3.34 -10.96 10.28
C THR A 52 -2.75 -10.99 8.88
N ALA A 53 -1.97 -9.98 8.48
CA ALA A 53 -1.33 -9.96 7.17
C ALA A 53 -0.29 -11.08 7.03
N VAL A 54 0.46 -11.35 8.09
CA VAL A 54 1.49 -12.41 8.14
C VAL A 54 0.86 -13.81 8.12
N ASP A 55 -0.20 -14.03 8.86
CA ASP A 55 -0.91 -15.32 8.84
C ASP A 55 -1.52 -15.56 7.44
N GLU A 56 -2.12 -14.54 6.86
CA GLU A 56 -2.79 -14.62 5.56
C GLU A 56 -1.80 -14.87 4.41
N ILE A 57 -0.67 -14.15 4.34
CA ILE A 57 0.35 -14.37 3.30
C ILE A 57 0.96 -15.78 3.39
N VAL A 58 1.24 -16.27 4.60
CA VAL A 58 1.84 -17.59 4.81
C VAL A 58 0.82 -18.69 4.48
N SER A 59 -0.41 -18.57 4.98
CA SER A 59 -1.48 -19.52 4.68
C SER A 59 -1.78 -19.59 3.18
N ASN A 60 -1.85 -18.44 2.50
CA ASN A 60 -2.04 -18.41 1.05
C ASN A 60 -0.88 -19.05 0.30
N ALA A 61 0.37 -18.85 0.75
CA ALA A 61 1.53 -19.51 0.17
C ALA A 61 1.42 -21.04 0.24
N PHE A 62 1.00 -21.61 1.38
CA PHE A 62 0.80 -23.07 1.53
C PHE A 62 -0.40 -23.58 0.73
N ALA A 63 -1.52 -22.86 0.76
CA ALA A 63 -2.76 -23.29 0.14
C ALA A 63 -2.67 -23.30 -1.40
N HIS A 64 -1.95 -22.34 -1.98
CA HIS A 64 -1.85 -22.14 -3.43
C HIS A 64 -0.55 -22.62 -4.06
N ARG A 65 0.40 -23.14 -3.26
CA ARG A 65 1.66 -23.73 -3.73
C ARG A 65 1.42 -24.77 -4.82
N ASP A 66 2.26 -24.73 -5.85
CA ASP A 66 2.44 -25.87 -6.75
C ASP A 66 3.14 -27.01 -6.01
N TRP A 67 2.35 -28.01 -5.58
CA TRP A 67 2.86 -29.16 -4.84
C TRP A 67 3.66 -30.15 -5.69
N GLY A 68 3.66 -30.01 -7.02
CA GLY A 68 4.55 -30.74 -7.92
C GLY A 68 5.97 -30.15 -7.99
N ALA A 69 6.15 -28.89 -7.60
CA ALA A 69 7.45 -28.24 -7.60
C ALA A 69 8.36 -28.76 -6.47
N THR A 70 9.66 -28.85 -6.74
CA THR A 70 10.69 -29.27 -5.76
C THR A 70 11.22 -28.12 -4.91
N THR A 71 10.99 -26.87 -5.32
CA THR A 71 11.41 -25.66 -4.62
C THR A 71 10.53 -25.37 -3.41
N ALA A 72 11.10 -24.93 -2.30
CA ALA A 72 10.33 -24.61 -1.09
C ALA A 72 9.55 -23.30 -1.23
N ILE A 73 8.58 -23.08 -0.32
CA ILE A 73 8.15 -21.72 0.00
C ILE A 73 9.32 -21.06 0.71
N VAL A 74 9.70 -19.87 0.27
CA VAL A 74 10.76 -19.08 0.90
C VAL A 74 10.09 -17.92 1.62
N VAL A 75 10.45 -17.74 2.89
CA VAL A 75 10.06 -16.56 3.68
C VAL A 75 11.35 -15.83 4.00
N ASP A 76 11.51 -14.64 3.44
CA ASP A 76 12.59 -13.71 3.79
C ASP A 76 12.02 -12.59 4.63
N GLN A 77 12.76 -12.23 5.66
CA GLN A 77 12.36 -11.19 6.58
C GLN A 77 13.53 -10.28 6.87
N SER A 78 13.31 -8.99 6.63
CA SER A 78 14.21 -7.91 6.95
C SER A 78 13.51 -6.92 7.90
N PRO A 79 14.24 -5.95 8.49
CA PRO A 79 13.63 -4.87 9.25
C PRO A 79 12.65 -4.01 8.42
N THR A 80 12.76 -4.04 7.09
CA THR A 80 11.98 -3.18 6.19
C THR A 80 10.87 -3.92 5.44
N SER A 81 10.93 -5.24 5.35
CA SER A 81 9.98 -6.05 4.57
C SER A 81 9.91 -7.50 5.04
N LEU A 82 8.75 -8.12 4.80
CA LEU A 82 8.57 -9.57 4.86
C LEU A 82 8.09 -10.02 3.49
N THR A 83 8.87 -10.88 2.85
CA THR A 83 8.59 -11.36 1.50
C THR A 83 8.42 -12.86 1.50
N VAL A 84 7.36 -13.34 0.83
CA VAL A 84 7.06 -14.76 0.68
C VAL A 84 7.03 -15.10 -0.81
N TRP A 85 7.87 -16.07 -1.20
CA TRP A 85 7.83 -16.68 -2.52
C TRP A 85 7.20 -18.06 -2.43
N SER A 86 6.09 -18.26 -3.15
CA SER A 86 5.45 -19.56 -3.29
C SER A 86 5.65 -20.13 -4.70
N PRO A 87 6.10 -21.39 -4.86
CA PRO A 87 6.19 -22.05 -6.15
C PRO A 87 4.87 -22.11 -6.90
N GLY A 88 4.93 -21.94 -8.22
CA GLY A 88 3.79 -21.84 -9.12
C GLY A 88 3.47 -20.40 -9.50
N GLY A 89 2.69 -20.21 -10.57
CA GLY A 89 2.18 -18.90 -10.97
C GLY A 89 0.76 -18.64 -10.47
N PHE A 90 0.08 -17.68 -11.08
CA PHE A 90 -1.37 -17.57 -10.96
C PHE A 90 -2.13 -18.60 -11.79
N PRO A 91 -3.40 -18.89 -11.46
CA PRO A 91 -4.26 -19.64 -12.36
C PRO A 91 -4.32 -18.98 -13.74
N VAL A 92 -4.51 -19.79 -14.79
CA VAL A 92 -4.58 -19.28 -16.16
C VAL A 92 -5.70 -18.24 -16.27
N GLY A 93 -5.38 -17.07 -16.83
CA GLY A 93 -6.32 -15.96 -17.00
C GLY A 93 -6.46 -15.02 -15.81
N VAL A 94 -5.73 -15.26 -14.71
CA VAL A 94 -5.70 -14.36 -13.54
C VAL A 94 -4.46 -13.47 -13.63
N ALA A 95 -4.69 -12.17 -13.79
CA ALA A 95 -3.65 -11.15 -13.78
C ALA A 95 -3.47 -10.54 -12.38
N GLU A 96 -2.31 -9.94 -12.12
CA GLU A 96 -1.99 -9.27 -10.84
C GLU A 96 -3.00 -8.16 -10.52
N GLU A 97 -3.46 -7.46 -11.55
CA GLU A 97 -4.44 -6.37 -11.46
C GLU A 97 -5.87 -6.86 -11.24
N LYS A 98 -6.07 -8.16 -10.99
CA LYS A 98 -7.37 -8.78 -10.72
C LYS A 98 -7.40 -9.64 -9.46
N ILE A 99 -6.31 -9.71 -8.70
CA ILE A 99 -6.20 -10.58 -7.52
C ILE A 99 -7.24 -10.29 -6.42
N LEU A 100 -7.66 -9.04 -6.23
CA LEU A 100 -8.66 -8.61 -5.24
C LEU A 100 -10.10 -8.91 -5.68
N THR A 101 -10.32 -9.19 -6.96
CA THR A 101 -11.66 -9.39 -7.53
C THR A 101 -11.88 -10.80 -8.08
N THR A 102 -10.80 -11.55 -8.29
CA THR A 102 -10.84 -12.90 -8.82
C THR A 102 -11.24 -13.88 -7.72
N GLN A 103 -12.22 -14.74 -8.00
CA GLN A 103 -12.55 -15.83 -7.11
C GLN A 103 -11.35 -16.78 -6.95
N SER A 104 -10.93 -17.01 -5.72
CA SER A 104 -9.88 -17.97 -5.41
C SER A 104 -10.27 -19.39 -5.83
N ILE A 105 -9.48 -20.00 -6.73
CA ILE A 105 -9.61 -21.39 -7.16
C ILE A 105 -8.34 -22.13 -6.72
N PRO A 106 -8.38 -22.97 -5.68
CA PRO A 106 -7.21 -23.70 -5.21
C PRO A 106 -6.82 -24.81 -6.19
N ARG A 107 -5.52 -25.00 -6.40
CA ARG A 107 -4.97 -26.11 -7.18
C ARG A 107 -5.27 -27.47 -6.57
N ASN A 108 -5.27 -27.52 -5.23
CA ASN A 108 -5.56 -28.71 -4.45
C ASN A 108 -6.77 -28.44 -3.53
N PRO A 109 -8.01 -28.74 -4.00
CA PRO A 109 -9.22 -28.52 -3.21
C PRO A 109 -9.25 -29.32 -1.89
N VAL A 110 -8.65 -30.52 -1.87
CA VAL A 110 -8.60 -31.38 -0.67
C VAL A 110 -7.72 -30.75 0.40
N LEU A 111 -6.53 -30.25 0.01
CA LEU A 111 -5.65 -29.52 0.93
C LEU A 111 -6.33 -28.24 1.44
N MET A 112 -6.96 -27.46 0.55
CA MET A 112 -7.68 -26.25 0.96
C MET A 112 -8.80 -26.58 1.96
N ALA A 113 -9.57 -27.65 1.73
CA ALA A 113 -10.60 -28.10 2.67
C ALA A 113 -10.01 -28.51 4.03
N ALA A 114 -8.87 -29.20 4.05
CA ALA A 114 -8.18 -29.56 5.28
C ALA A 114 -7.66 -28.32 6.03
N LEU A 115 -7.07 -27.35 5.33
CA LEU A 115 -6.61 -26.08 5.91
C LEU A 115 -7.79 -25.30 6.52
N ARG A 116 -8.96 -25.29 5.86
CA ARG A 116 -10.19 -24.68 6.40
C ARG A 116 -10.67 -25.37 7.67
N GLN A 117 -10.73 -26.70 7.67
CA GLN A 117 -11.12 -27.47 8.87
C GLN A 117 -10.17 -27.23 10.06
N LEU A 118 -8.90 -26.94 9.79
CA LEU A 118 -7.89 -26.63 10.80
C LEU A 118 -7.88 -25.14 11.21
N GLY A 119 -8.74 -24.30 10.64
CA GLY A 119 -8.75 -22.85 10.87
C GLY A 119 -7.50 -22.14 10.35
N LEU A 120 -6.78 -22.75 9.40
CA LEU A 120 -5.56 -22.21 8.80
C LEU A 120 -5.85 -21.45 7.48
N ALA A 121 -7.03 -21.66 6.90
CA ALA A 121 -7.52 -20.91 5.74
C ALA A 121 -9.00 -20.56 5.96
N GLU A 122 -9.42 -19.41 5.47
CA GLU A 122 -10.81 -18.97 5.57
C GLU A 122 -11.71 -19.60 4.49
N GLU A 123 -13.01 -19.67 4.77
CA GLU A 123 -14.00 -20.17 3.81
C GLU A 123 -14.26 -19.20 2.66
N SER A 124 -14.09 -17.90 2.92
CA SER A 124 -14.32 -16.85 1.94
C SER A 124 -13.16 -16.75 0.94
N SER A 125 -13.51 -16.58 -0.33
CA SER A 125 -12.58 -16.44 -1.46
C SER A 125 -11.79 -15.11 -1.47
N ARG A 126 -11.62 -14.47 -0.31
CA ARG A 126 -11.17 -13.08 -0.10
C ARG A 126 -9.89 -12.97 0.72
N GLY A 127 -9.03 -13.99 0.68
CA GLY A 127 -7.81 -14.03 1.51
C GLY A 127 -6.93 -12.79 1.34
N PHE A 128 -6.74 -12.32 0.10
CA PHE A 128 -5.99 -11.10 -0.17
C PHE A 128 -6.60 -9.82 0.46
N ASP A 129 -7.92 -9.73 0.59
CA ASP A 129 -8.59 -8.57 1.17
C ASP A 129 -8.14 -8.35 2.62
N ARG A 130 -8.07 -9.42 3.43
CA ARG A 130 -7.68 -9.31 4.86
C ARG A 130 -6.25 -8.82 5.02
N MET A 131 -5.36 -9.30 4.17
CA MET A 131 -3.97 -8.86 4.17
C MET A 131 -3.87 -7.37 3.81
N TRP A 132 -4.57 -6.92 2.75
CA TRP A 132 -4.63 -5.51 2.38
C TRP A 132 -5.25 -4.64 3.47
N VAL A 133 -6.42 -5.04 3.99
CA VAL A 133 -7.14 -4.33 5.07
C VAL A 133 -6.24 -4.18 6.29
N SER A 134 -5.56 -5.25 6.69
CA SER A 134 -4.68 -5.27 7.86
C SER A 134 -3.46 -4.35 7.67
N MET A 135 -2.88 -4.30 6.47
CA MET A 135 -1.75 -3.42 6.16
C MET A 135 -2.21 -1.95 6.14
N LEU A 136 -3.24 -1.63 5.35
CA LEU A 136 -3.74 -0.27 5.19
C LEU A 136 -4.25 0.33 6.50
N SER A 137 -5.02 -0.44 7.28
CA SER A 137 -5.53 0.00 8.59
C SER A 137 -4.43 0.26 9.61
N SER A 138 -3.24 -0.34 9.44
CA SER A 138 -2.07 -0.10 10.29
C SER A 138 -1.23 1.10 9.85
N GLY A 139 -1.77 1.97 8.97
CA GLY A 139 -1.06 3.14 8.45
C GLY A 139 0.08 2.81 7.50
N ARG A 140 0.10 1.59 6.95
CA ARG A 140 1.12 1.13 5.99
C ARG A 140 0.60 1.19 4.57
N GLN A 141 1.52 1.03 3.62
CA GLN A 141 1.16 0.81 2.23
C GLN A 141 0.60 -0.60 2.03
N ALA A 142 -0.18 -0.78 0.97
CA ALA A 142 -0.64 -2.10 0.55
C ALA A 142 0.55 -3.04 0.25
N PRO A 143 0.35 -4.37 0.38
CA PRO A 143 1.32 -5.35 -0.10
C PRO A 143 1.63 -5.14 -1.59
N SER A 144 2.87 -5.44 -1.99
CA SER A 144 3.21 -5.60 -3.40
C SER A 144 3.18 -7.07 -3.79
N LEU A 145 2.84 -7.34 -5.05
CA LEU A 145 2.73 -8.66 -5.60
C LEU A 145 3.50 -8.71 -6.92
N ASN A 146 4.15 -9.85 -7.18
CA ASN A 146 4.81 -10.14 -8.45
C ASN A 146 4.62 -11.63 -8.75
N ALA A 147 3.92 -11.94 -9.83
CA ALA A 147 3.66 -13.29 -10.32
C ALA A 147 4.35 -13.54 -11.67
N ASN A 148 5.34 -12.72 -12.03
CA ASN A 148 6.12 -12.89 -13.26
C ASN A 148 7.11 -14.05 -13.10
N GLY A 149 6.68 -15.24 -13.53
CA GLY A 149 7.56 -16.42 -13.62
C GLY A 149 7.00 -17.64 -12.89
N PRO A 150 7.86 -18.57 -12.47
CA PRO A 150 7.44 -19.82 -11.84
C PRO A 150 7.13 -19.69 -10.34
N PHE A 151 7.04 -18.46 -9.82
CA PHE A 151 6.74 -18.16 -8.42
C PHE A 151 5.73 -17.01 -8.33
N VAL A 152 4.94 -17.03 -7.26
CA VAL A 152 4.21 -15.85 -6.77
C VAL A 152 4.98 -15.30 -5.59
N GLU A 153 5.40 -14.05 -5.72
CA GLU A 153 6.05 -13.24 -4.69
C GLU A 153 5.03 -12.24 -4.12
N VAL A 154 4.95 -12.19 -2.80
CA VAL A 154 4.19 -11.17 -2.09
C VAL A 154 5.09 -10.52 -1.05
N THR A 155 5.15 -9.19 -1.03
CA THR A 155 5.95 -8.44 -0.07
C THR A 155 5.06 -7.55 0.79
N LEU A 156 5.17 -7.74 2.11
CA LEU A 156 4.64 -6.82 3.12
C LEU A 156 5.74 -5.80 3.44
N PRO A 157 5.56 -4.50 3.16
CA PRO A 157 6.47 -3.49 3.67
C PRO A 157 6.28 -3.34 5.18
N SER A 158 7.37 -3.38 5.95
CA SER A 158 7.31 -2.91 7.34
C SER A 158 7.05 -1.41 7.31
N GLY A 159 7.94 -0.63 6.70
CA GLY A 159 7.76 0.80 6.40
C GLY A 159 7.49 1.71 7.61
N SER A 160 7.47 3.02 7.36
CA SER A 160 7.04 4.02 8.35
C SER A 160 5.53 3.91 8.61
N VAL A 161 5.14 3.77 9.88
CA VAL A 161 3.74 3.81 10.30
C VAL A 161 3.22 5.24 10.16
N ASP A 162 2.23 5.46 9.32
CA ASP A 162 1.54 6.74 9.25
C ASP A 162 0.55 6.89 10.42
N SER A 163 1.08 7.41 11.54
CA SER A 163 0.30 7.60 12.76
C SER A 163 -0.79 8.65 12.60
N GLY A 164 -0.59 9.64 11.70
CA GLY A 164 -1.61 10.63 11.36
C GLY A 164 -2.78 9.97 10.64
N PHE A 165 -2.49 9.14 9.65
CA PHE A 165 -3.50 8.36 8.96
C PHE A 165 -4.29 7.43 9.90
N ILE A 166 -3.64 6.77 10.86
CA ILE A 166 -4.34 5.90 11.82
C ILE A 166 -5.32 6.70 12.68
N ARG A 167 -4.92 7.89 13.16
CA ARG A 167 -5.80 8.79 13.92
C ARG A 167 -6.97 9.28 13.06
N ALA A 168 -6.68 9.71 11.83
CA ALA A 168 -7.70 10.14 10.89
C ALA A 168 -8.69 8.99 10.58
N LEU A 169 -8.21 7.78 10.34
CA LEU A 169 -9.03 6.60 10.10
C LEU A 169 -9.93 6.27 11.30
N TYR A 170 -9.42 6.43 12.52
CA TYR A 170 -10.22 6.28 13.74
C TYR A 170 -11.37 7.30 13.81
N LEU A 171 -11.08 8.58 13.55
CA LEU A 171 -12.10 9.63 13.53
C LEU A 171 -13.13 9.41 12.41
N LEU A 172 -12.68 9.01 11.23
CA LEU A 172 -13.56 8.66 10.11
C LEU A 172 -14.51 7.50 10.45
N ARG A 173 -14.03 6.45 11.14
CA ARG A 173 -14.87 5.33 11.61
C ARG A 173 -15.96 5.80 12.58
N ILE A 174 -15.65 6.74 13.48
CA ILE A 174 -16.65 7.34 14.36
C ILE A 174 -17.69 8.12 13.54
N GLU A 175 -17.22 8.88 12.55
CA GLU A 175 -18.05 9.85 11.83
C GLU A 175 -18.99 9.22 10.80
N PHE A 176 -18.52 8.16 10.11
CA PHE A 176 -19.23 7.52 8.99
C PHE A 176 -19.52 6.03 9.22
N GLY A 177 -19.10 5.45 10.35
CA GLY A 177 -19.26 4.03 10.67
C GLY A 177 -18.15 3.14 10.10
N GLU A 178 -18.12 1.88 10.54
CA GLU A 178 -17.04 0.92 10.22
C GLU A 178 -17.15 0.31 8.81
N SER A 179 -18.35 0.24 8.24
CA SER A 179 -18.63 -0.51 7.00
C SER A 179 -17.81 -0.02 5.79
N ILE A 180 -17.52 1.28 5.71
CA ILE A 180 -16.66 1.85 4.67
C ILE A 180 -15.22 1.37 4.88
N PHE A 181 -14.72 1.48 6.11
CA PHE A 181 -13.30 1.36 6.44
C PHE A 181 -12.83 -0.05 6.81
N ASP A 182 -13.75 -1.00 6.91
CA ASP A 182 -13.42 -2.43 7.03
C ASP A 182 -13.36 -3.12 5.66
N SER A 183 -13.75 -2.41 4.60
CA SER A 183 -13.61 -2.87 3.22
C SER A 183 -12.24 -2.49 2.63
N VAL A 184 -11.69 -3.37 1.80
CA VAL A 184 -10.42 -3.10 1.09
C VAL A 184 -10.54 -1.84 0.21
N ASN A 185 -11.68 -1.69 -0.47
CA ASN A 185 -11.94 -0.58 -1.38
C ASN A 185 -12.01 0.76 -0.64
N GLY A 186 -12.66 0.80 0.53
CA GLY A 186 -12.76 2.03 1.33
C GLY A 186 -11.40 2.45 1.87
N LEU A 187 -10.59 1.49 2.32
CA LEU A 187 -9.22 1.77 2.76
C LEU A 187 -8.30 2.22 1.62
N LEU A 188 -8.42 1.63 0.42
CA LEU A 188 -7.67 2.07 -0.76
C LEU A 188 -8.02 3.51 -1.14
N VAL A 189 -9.31 3.86 -1.16
CA VAL A 189 -9.78 5.24 -1.43
C VAL A 189 -9.28 6.19 -0.35
N THR A 190 -9.46 5.84 0.92
CA THR A 190 -9.03 6.66 2.05
C THR A 190 -7.53 6.90 2.02
N ARG A 191 -6.73 5.85 1.76
CA ARG A 191 -5.27 5.95 1.66
C ARG A 191 -4.82 6.78 0.46
N HIS A 192 -5.50 6.67 -0.68
CA HIS A 192 -5.22 7.52 -1.84
C HIS A 192 -5.48 8.98 -1.52
N LEU A 193 -6.66 9.29 -0.96
CA LEU A 193 -7.09 10.66 -0.66
C LEU A 193 -6.35 11.29 0.53
N ALA A 194 -5.73 10.48 1.40
CA ALA A 194 -4.79 10.94 2.41
C ALA A 194 -3.51 11.55 1.82
N ASN A 195 -3.10 11.08 0.64
CA ASN A 195 -1.86 11.48 -0.01
C ASN A 195 -2.10 12.39 -1.24
N ASN A 196 -3.34 12.49 -1.70
CA ASN A 196 -3.72 13.19 -2.93
C ASN A 196 -5.07 13.89 -2.72
N GLN A 197 -5.21 15.12 -3.19
CA GLN A 197 -6.47 15.85 -3.01
C GLN A 197 -7.63 15.34 -3.88
N ILE A 198 -7.32 14.66 -4.99
CA ILE A 198 -8.30 14.21 -5.99
C ILE A 198 -8.08 12.73 -6.33
N LEU A 199 -9.18 12.01 -6.52
CA LEU A 199 -9.23 10.64 -7.03
C LEU A 199 -10.07 10.59 -8.31
N MET A 200 -9.46 10.17 -9.42
CA MET A 200 -10.20 9.90 -10.67
C MET A 200 -10.93 8.57 -10.57
N THR A 201 -12.13 8.42 -11.15
CA THR A 201 -12.86 7.14 -11.23
C THR A 201 -12.00 6.03 -11.83
N SER A 202 -11.23 6.32 -12.90
CA SER A 202 -10.34 5.32 -13.52
C SER A 202 -9.17 4.92 -12.61
N THR A 203 -8.68 5.82 -11.77
CA THR A 203 -7.66 5.51 -10.75
C THR A 203 -8.26 4.63 -9.66
N ALA A 204 -9.47 4.94 -9.19
CA ALA A 204 -10.18 4.11 -8.24
C ALA A 204 -10.42 2.69 -8.80
N ALA A 205 -10.83 2.58 -10.07
CA ALA A 205 -11.03 1.31 -10.74
C ALA A 205 -9.77 0.44 -10.77
N ARG A 206 -8.60 1.05 -11.05
CA ARG A 206 -7.31 0.34 -10.98
C ARG A 206 -6.95 -0.09 -9.56
N LEU A 207 -7.13 0.78 -8.56
CA LEU A 207 -6.86 0.46 -7.16
C LEU A 207 -7.74 -0.70 -6.66
N MET A 208 -9.05 -0.61 -6.92
CA MET A 208 -10.06 -1.61 -6.55
C MET A 208 -10.07 -2.85 -7.46
N GLN A 209 -9.32 -2.81 -8.56
CA GLN A 209 -9.23 -3.88 -9.56
C GLN A 209 -10.56 -4.23 -10.27
N VAL A 210 -11.49 -3.29 -10.33
CA VAL A 210 -12.83 -3.44 -10.93
C VAL A 210 -12.94 -2.66 -12.25
N SER A 211 -14.11 -2.70 -12.91
CA SER A 211 -14.39 -1.81 -14.05
C SER A 211 -14.68 -0.38 -13.59
N ASP A 212 -14.50 0.60 -14.49
CA ASP A 212 -14.83 2.01 -14.22
C ASP A 212 -16.29 2.19 -13.79
N ALA A 213 -17.23 1.41 -14.34
CA ALA A 213 -18.63 1.44 -13.94
C ALA A 213 -18.84 0.97 -12.49
N GLN A 214 -18.22 -0.14 -12.08
CA GLN A 214 -18.29 -0.64 -10.70
C GLN A 214 -17.59 0.31 -9.72
N ALA A 215 -16.47 0.93 -10.13
CA ALA A 215 -15.80 1.94 -9.33
C ALA A 215 -16.70 3.17 -9.15
N GLN A 216 -17.35 3.64 -10.21
CA GLN A 216 -18.31 4.76 -10.15
C GLN A 216 -19.45 4.46 -9.18
N GLU A 217 -20.06 3.27 -9.24
CA GLU A 217 -21.12 2.85 -8.31
C GLU A 217 -20.63 2.83 -6.86
N THR A 218 -19.42 2.29 -6.62
CA THR A 218 -18.81 2.23 -5.29
C THR A 218 -18.53 3.63 -4.74
N LEU A 219 -17.96 4.52 -5.55
CA LEU A 219 -17.67 5.91 -5.16
C LEU A 219 -18.96 6.71 -4.94
N ALA A 220 -19.98 6.51 -5.77
CA ALA A 220 -21.30 7.11 -5.58
C ALA A 220 -21.96 6.62 -4.29
N TRP A 221 -21.81 5.35 -3.94
CA TRP A 221 -22.26 4.83 -2.65
C TRP A 221 -21.52 5.52 -1.50
N TYR A 222 -20.19 5.63 -1.52
CA TYR A 222 -19.44 6.38 -0.51
C TYR A 222 -19.87 7.85 -0.42
N SER A 223 -20.21 8.47 -1.54
CA SER A 223 -20.76 9.82 -1.57
C SER A 223 -22.14 9.90 -0.93
N SER A 224 -23.02 8.92 -1.18
CA SER A 224 -24.33 8.83 -0.51
C SER A 224 -24.22 8.67 1.02
N GLN A 225 -23.12 8.09 1.52
CA GLN A 225 -22.81 7.99 2.94
C GLN A 225 -22.19 9.28 3.51
N GLY A 226 -21.94 10.28 2.66
CA GLY A 226 -21.33 11.56 3.02
C GLY A 226 -19.81 11.53 3.15
N PHE A 227 -19.14 10.43 2.79
CA PHE A 227 -17.68 10.30 2.88
C PHE A 227 -16.97 11.05 1.72
N LEU A 228 -17.53 10.96 0.51
CA LEU A 228 -16.96 11.58 -0.70
C LEU A 228 -17.89 12.63 -1.31
N GLU A 229 -17.30 13.54 -2.07
CA GLU A 229 -17.99 14.50 -2.94
C GLU A 229 -17.41 14.41 -4.35
N GLN A 230 -18.28 14.40 -5.36
CA GLN A 230 -17.89 14.47 -6.76
C GLN A 230 -17.66 15.93 -7.17
N LEU A 231 -16.54 16.20 -7.82
CA LEU A 231 -16.18 17.54 -8.30
C LEU A 231 -16.79 17.78 -9.68
N ARG A 232 -17.88 18.55 -9.73
CA ARG A 232 -18.62 18.88 -10.99
C ARG A 232 -19.10 17.62 -11.73
N ASP A 233 -19.52 17.75 -12.99
CA ASP A 233 -19.88 16.62 -13.87
C ASP A 233 -18.66 15.82 -14.38
N ALA A 234 -17.50 15.91 -13.70
CA ALA A 234 -16.29 15.19 -14.04
C ALA A 234 -16.15 13.91 -13.20
N PRO A 235 -15.42 12.87 -13.67
CA PRO A 235 -15.16 11.64 -12.91
C PRO A 235 -14.08 11.85 -11.83
N GLU A 236 -14.19 12.95 -11.08
CA GLU A 236 -13.24 13.42 -10.08
C GLU A 236 -13.90 13.43 -8.70
N TRP A 237 -13.22 12.85 -7.72
CA TRP A 237 -13.74 12.66 -6.37
C TRP A 237 -12.78 13.23 -5.32
N THR A 238 -13.34 13.80 -4.27
CA THR A 238 -12.59 14.36 -3.14
C THR A 238 -13.25 13.92 -1.83
N LEU A 239 -12.52 14.05 -0.72
CA LEU A 239 -13.12 13.92 0.60
C LEU A 239 -14.17 15.02 0.80
N SER A 240 -15.34 14.65 1.32
CA SER A 240 -16.38 15.62 1.65
C SER A 240 -15.89 16.65 2.67
N ALA A 241 -16.56 17.81 2.79
CA ALA A 241 -16.18 18.79 3.80
C ALA A 241 -16.17 18.19 5.22
N ARG A 242 -17.13 17.31 5.50
CA ARG A 242 -17.26 16.56 6.75
C ARG A 242 -16.11 15.57 6.94
N ALA A 243 -15.76 14.83 5.89
CA ALA A 243 -14.66 13.86 5.94
C ALA A 243 -13.30 14.56 6.09
N ARG A 244 -13.07 15.69 5.41
CA ARG A 244 -11.86 16.51 5.59
C ARG A 244 -11.73 17.04 7.01
N ALA A 245 -12.81 17.56 7.59
CA ALA A 245 -12.79 18.03 8.97
C ALA A 245 -12.45 16.91 9.97
N ALA A 246 -12.95 15.69 9.75
CA ALA A 246 -12.58 14.52 10.54
C ALA A 246 -11.14 14.06 10.28
N PHE A 247 -10.66 14.19 9.04
CA PHE A 247 -9.29 13.84 8.64
C PHE A 247 -8.24 14.79 9.25
N ASP A 248 -8.56 16.08 9.29
CA ASP A 248 -7.71 17.16 9.81
C ASP A 248 -7.83 17.31 11.35
N GLY A 249 -8.70 16.52 11.99
CA GLY A 249 -9.09 16.59 13.40
C GLY A 249 -7.92 16.79 14.37
N GLU A 250 -7.86 17.98 14.97
CA GLU A 250 -6.93 18.47 16.01
C GLU A 250 -5.43 18.39 15.70
N THR A 251 -5.05 18.05 14.46
CA THR A 251 -3.65 18.09 14.03
C THR A 251 -3.37 19.40 13.29
N SER A 252 -3.63 20.53 13.97
CA SER A 252 -2.92 21.78 13.65
C SER A 252 -1.49 21.71 14.21
N THR A 253 -0.77 20.66 13.82
CA THR A 253 0.69 20.67 13.72
C THR A 253 0.99 20.06 12.36
N VAL A 254 1.20 20.97 11.42
CA VAL A 254 1.61 20.70 10.05
C VAL A 254 2.76 19.71 10.05
N VAL A 255 2.46 18.45 9.77
CA VAL A 255 3.29 17.66 8.87
C VAL A 255 2.35 17.28 7.75
N SER A 256 2.07 18.26 6.89
CA SER A 256 1.62 17.96 5.55
C SER A 256 2.58 16.90 5.00
N SER A 257 2.04 15.75 4.59
CA SER A 257 2.73 14.94 3.59
C SER A 257 2.79 15.83 2.36
N VAL A 258 3.84 16.65 2.28
CA VAL A 258 4.00 17.63 1.24
C VAL A 258 4.06 16.83 -0.05
N THR A 259 3.05 16.98 -0.91
CA THR A 259 3.06 16.32 -2.21
C THR A 259 4.33 16.74 -2.95
N THR A 260 4.87 15.91 -3.84
CA THR A 260 6.06 16.29 -4.62
C THR A 260 5.89 17.64 -5.30
N GLU A 261 4.66 17.95 -5.75
CA GLU A 261 4.31 19.26 -6.31
C GLU A 261 4.36 20.39 -5.28
N ASP A 262 3.70 20.22 -4.12
CA ASP A 262 3.69 21.24 -3.08
C ASP A 262 5.09 21.53 -2.53
N TRP A 263 5.94 20.50 -2.45
CA TRP A 263 7.30 20.63 -1.95
C TRP A 263 8.14 21.41 -2.96
N VAL A 264 8.06 21.03 -4.23
CA VAL A 264 8.74 21.75 -5.32
C VAL A 264 8.28 23.20 -5.37
N LEU A 265 6.97 23.46 -5.30
CA LEU A 265 6.43 24.82 -5.31
C LEU A 265 6.87 25.64 -4.08
N ALA A 266 6.93 25.02 -2.89
CA ALA A 266 7.41 25.68 -1.68
C ALA A 266 8.89 26.08 -1.82
N GLN A 267 9.75 25.17 -2.27
CA GLN A 267 11.18 25.47 -2.44
C GLN A 267 11.43 26.52 -3.53
N LEU A 268 10.65 26.50 -4.62
CA LEU A 268 10.73 27.53 -5.66
C LEU A 268 10.31 28.91 -5.12
N ARG A 269 9.24 28.99 -4.32
CA ARG A 269 8.81 30.24 -3.66
C ARG A 269 9.84 30.78 -2.67
N GLU A 270 10.60 29.91 -2.02
CA GLU A 270 11.74 30.28 -1.18
C GLU A 270 12.97 30.75 -1.99
N GLY A 271 12.89 30.74 -3.32
CA GLY A 271 13.96 31.20 -4.20
C GLY A 271 15.08 30.18 -4.42
N LYS A 272 14.88 28.91 -4.04
CA LYS A 272 15.88 27.86 -4.23
C LYS A 272 15.94 27.38 -5.68
N SER A 273 17.13 26.94 -6.07
CA SER A 273 17.43 26.40 -7.39
C SER A 273 17.42 24.87 -7.36
N LEU A 274 16.39 24.26 -7.94
CA LEU A 274 16.08 22.84 -7.81
C LEU A 274 16.66 22.02 -8.97
N ASN A 275 17.28 20.88 -8.66
CA ASN A 275 17.66 19.86 -9.64
C ASN A 275 16.75 18.63 -9.51
N ALA A 276 16.29 18.07 -10.63
CA ALA A 276 15.34 16.96 -10.63
C ALA A 276 15.86 15.69 -9.93
N ARG A 277 17.18 15.46 -9.92
CA ARG A 277 17.79 14.34 -9.18
C ARG A 277 17.81 14.62 -7.68
N GLU A 278 18.24 15.81 -7.28
CA GLU A 278 18.27 16.21 -5.86
C GLU A 278 16.87 16.12 -5.24
N VAL A 279 15.84 16.59 -5.94
CA VAL A 279 14.44 16.50 -5.49
C VAL A 279 13.93 15.05 -5.44
N ALA A 280 14.35 14.20 -6.38
CA ALA A 280 13.98 12.78 -6.40
C ALA A 280 14.60 12.02 -5.22
N ASP A 281 15.87 12.29 -4.93
CA ASP A 281 16.61 11.69 -3.82
C ASP A 281 16.02 12.14 -2.47
N GLU A 282 15.68 13.44 -2.33
CA GLU A 282 15.11 14.02 -1.11
C GLU A 282 13.71 13.49 -0.78
N LEU A 283 12.87 13.28 -1.80
CA LEU A 283 11.47 12.88 -1.63
C LEU A 283 11.23 11.37 -1.83
N GLY A 284 12.27 10.60 -2.17
CA GLY A 284 12.17 9.17 -2.43
C GLY A 284 11.25 8.83 -3.61
N VAL A 285 11.23 9.67 -4.65
CA VAL A 285 10.36 9.53 -5.83
C VAL A 285 11.18 9.35 -7.11
N GLU A 286 10.55 8.79 -8.14
CA GLU A 286 11.19 8.60 -9.45
C GLU A 286 11.61 9.93 -10.11
N ARG A 287 12.88 10.03 -10.53
CA ARG A 287 13.43 11.23 -11.20
C ARG A 287 12.63 11.66 -12.42
N GLU A 288 12.08 10.70 -13.16
CA GLU A 288 11.26 10.98 -14.33
C GLU A 288 9.93 11.64 -13.98
N ALA A 289 9.34 11.31 -12.82
CA ALA A 289 8.13 11.94 -12.32
C ALA A 289 8.39 13.42 -11.97
N VAL A 290 9.48 13.70 -11.25
CA VAL A 290 9.93 15.07 -10.93
C VAL A 290 10.23 15.87 -12.20
N SER A 291 10.88 15.25 -13.19
CA SER A 291 11.20 15.89 -14.47
C SER A 291 9.95 16.21 -15.30
N ARG A 292 8.88 15.41 -15.20
CA ARG A 292 7.58 15.70 -15.82
C ARG A 292 6.89 16.86 -15.10
N LEU A 293 6.89 16.83 -13.77
CA LEU A 293 6.32 17.88 -12.93
C LEU A 293 6.96 19.25 -13.20
N LEU A 294 8.29 19.36 -13.19
CA LEU A 294 9.01 20.62 -13.44
C LEU A 294 8.73 21.20 -14.83
N ARG A 295 8.59 20.34 -15.85
CA ARG A 295 8.16 20.76 -17.20
C ARG A 295 6.73 21.28 -17.19
N HIS A 296 5.81 20.58 -16.54
CA HIS A 296 4.44 21.04 -16.38
C HIS A 296 4.38 22.39 -15.67
N LEU A 297 5.11 22.57 -14.57
CA LEU A 297 5.20 23.82 -13.81
C LEU A 297 5.72 24.99 -14.65
N ARG A 298 6.62 24.74 -15.61
CA ARG A 298 7.04 25.74 -16.57
C ARG A 298 5.97 26.08 -17.58
N ASP A 299 5.26 25.08 -18.09
CA ASP A 299 4.20 25.29 -19.07
C ASP A 299 3.03 26.10 -18.46
N VAL A 300 2.78 25.97 -17.15
CA VAL A 300 1.83 26.80 -16.39
C VAL A 300 2.43 28.08 -15.78
N GLY A 301 3.69 28.41 -16.10
CA GLY A 301 4.32 29.67 -15.72
C GLY A 301 4.75 29.79 -14.25
N LYS A 302 4.85 28.70 -13.50
CA LYS A 302 5.28 28.68 -12.09
C LYS A 302 6.77 28.42 -11.88
N ALA A 303 7.46 27.86 -12.88
CA ALA A 303 8.90 27.57 -12.83
C ALA A 303 9.59 27.90 -14.17
N LYS A 304 10.88 28.27 -14.13
CA LYS A 304 11.73 28.48 -15.32
C LYS A 304 13.10 27.84 -15.10
N ILE A 305 13.80 27.55 -16.20
CA ILE A 305 15.19 27.08 -16.12
C ILE A 305 16.07 28.26 -15.68
N ALA A 306 16.95 28.04 -14.72
CA ALA A 306 17.87 29.07 -14.24
C ALA A 306 18.80 29.55 -15.38
N GLY A 307 19.07 30.86 -15.45
CA GLY A 307 19.81 31.46 -16.57
C GLY A 307 21.28 31.01 -16.67
N ASP A 308 21.86 30.52 -15.58
CA ASP A 308 23.20 29.96 -15.47
C ASP A 308 23.25 28.43 -15.67
N SER A 309 22.11 27.81 -15.99
CA SER A 309 21.98 26.36 -16.09
C SER A 309 21.90 25.84 -17.53
N PRO A 310 22.39 24.61 -17.81
CA PRO A 310 22.19 23.96 -19.11
C PRO A 310 20.69 23.84 -19.46
N THR A 311 20.35 23.95 -20.73
CA THR A 311 18.95 23.86 -21.20
C THR A 311 18.42 22.43 -21.30
N ARG A 312 19.31 21.42 -21.30
CA ARG A 312 18.97 19.98 -21.34
C ARG A 312 20.00 19.15 -20.58
N GLY A 313 19.57 18.01 -20.07
CA GLY A 313 20.43 17.03 -19.39
C GLY A 313 20.17 16.91 -17.88
N PRO A 314 20.95 16.08 -17.18
CA PRO A 314 20.73 15.79 -15.76
C PRO A 314 21.12 16.94 -14.82
N SER A 315 21.86 17.94 -15.31
CA SER A 315 22.35 19.10 -14.55
C SER A 315 21.45 20.34 -14.66
N VAL A 316 20.29 20.23 -15.30
CA VAL A 316 19.32 21.34 -15.42
C VAL A 316 18.83 21.75 -14.02
N ARG A 317 18.84 23.04 -13.75
CA ARG A 317 18.30 23.65 -12.53
C ARG A 317 17.10 24.54 -12.84
N TRP A 318 16.12 24.51 -11.94
CA TRP A 318 14.84 25.20 -12.06
C TRP A 318 14.69 26.21 -10.92
N VAL A 319 14.18 27.39 -11.24
CA VAL A 319 13.91 28.49 -10.30
C VAL A 319 12.47 28.98 -10.51
N SER A 320 11.94 29.74 -9.56
CA SER A 320 10.61 30.34 -9.72
C SER A 320 10.59 31.29 -10.91
N SER A 321 9.47 31.28 -11.67
CA SER A 321 9.26 32.13 -12.83
C SER A 321 9.15 33.61 -12.47
#